data_AF-A0A383A849-F1
#
_entry.id   AF-A0A383A849-F1
#
_cell.length_a   1.000
_cell.length_b   1.000
_cell.length_c   1.000
_cell.angle_alpha   90.00
_cell.angle_beta   90.00
_cell.angle_gamma   90.00
#
_symmetry.space_group_name_H-M   'P 1'
#
loop_
_entity.id
_entity.type
_entity.pdbx_description
1 polymer ?
#
loop_
_entity_poly.entity_id
_entity_poly.type
_entity_poly.pdbx_seq_one_letter_code
_entity_poly.pdbx_strand_id
1 'polypeptide(L)'
;MLFFKSLIFWIIFLISILLLSPVLIFLRIFSYSLALSIAKVWASIIIKSLKFFCNLEYKITGKKNLNFSDNIVFSKHQSTWETIFFILLIPKPVFVVKKELMFIPLFGWCLYLLGNIGIDRNSGRKAIKKMMLDGNNLIKKG
;
A
#
# COMPACT_ATOMS: atom_id res chain seq x y z
N MET A 1 23.32 3.38 18.16
CA MET A 1 23.24 2.39 17.05
C MET A 1 21.86 2.29 16.40
N LEU A 2 20.75 2.20 17.16
CA LEU A 2 19.40 2.14 16.57
C LEU A 2 19.03 3.37 15.73
N PHE A 3 19.39 4.57 16.21
CA PHE A 3 19.14 5.82 15.48
C PHE A 3 19.74 5.83 14.07
N PHE A 4 21.01 5.43 13.93
CA PHE A 4 21.71 5.41 12.64
C PHE A 4 21.08 4.42 11.65
N LYS A 5 20.71 3.24 12.12
CA LYS A 5 19.99 2.23 11.34
C LYS A 5 18.63 2.75 10.85
N SER A 6 17.89 3.42 11.74
CA SER A 6 16.62 4.07 11.42
C SER A 6 16.80 5.20 10.42
N LEU A 7 17.84 6.02 10.56
CA LEU A 7 18.15 7.11 9.65
C LEU A 7 18.44 6.60 8.22
N ILE A 8 19.25 5.55 8.08
CA ILE A 8 19.50 4.91 6.78
C ILE A 8 18.20 4.39 6.18
N PHE A 9 17.37 3.72 6.98
CA PHE A 9 16.06 3.25 6.52
C PHE A 9 15.19 4.40 6.01
N TRP A 10 15.10 5.51 6.74
CA TRP A 10 14.32 6.69 6.33
C TRP A 10 14.83 7.32 5.04
N ILE A 11 16.15 7.39 4.86
CA ILE A 11 16.76 7.86 3.60
C ILE A 11 16.34 6.95 2.44
N ILE A 12 16.43 5.63 2.61
CA ILE A 12 16.00 4.66 1.58
C ILE A 12 14.50 4.81 1.29
N PHE A 13 13.67 4.97 2.33
CA PHE A 13 12.24 5.16 2.19
C PHE A 13 11.91 6.40 1.35
N LEU A 14 12.50 7.55 1.66
CA LEU A 14 12.25 8.80 0.94
C LEU A 14 12.77 8.76 -0.50
N ILE A 15 14.03 8.32 -0.70
CA ILE A 15 14.64 8.25 -2.03
C ILE A 15 13.87 7.28 -2.92
N SER A 16 13.48 6.11 -2.40
CA SER A 16 12.73 5.13 -3.19
C SER A 16 11.34 5.64 -3.60
N ILE A 17 10.65 6.41 -2.75
CA ILE A 17 9.39 7.09 -3.14
C ILE A 17 9.66 8.10 -4.26
N LEU A 18 10.66 8.96 -4.10
CA LEU A 18 10.97 10.01 -5.08
C LEU A 18 11.33 9.43 -6.45
N LEU A 19 12.06 8.32 -6.49
CA LEU A 19 12.49 7.68 -7.74
C LEU A 19 11.40 6.79 -8.36
N LEU A 20 10.68 5.99 -7.57
CA LEU A 20 9.76 5.00 -8.10
C LEU A 20 8.36 5.55 -8.37
N SER A 21 7.92 6.61 -7.67
CA SER A 21 6.59 7.17 -7.89
C SER A 21 6.41 7.75 -9.30
N PRO A 22 7.35 8.55 -9.85
CA PRO A 22 7.24 9.03 -11.24
C PRO A 22 7.19 7.88 -12.25
N VAL A 23 8.00 6.82 -12.03
CA VAL A 23 8.01 5.62 -12.88
C VAL A 23 6.65 4.92 -12.83
N LEU A 24 6.08 4.75 -11.64
CA LEU A 24 4.74 4.17 -11.47
C LEU A 24 3.69 4.99 -12.20
N ILE A 25 3.68 6.32 -11.98
CA ILE A 25 2.74 7.25 -12.61
C ILE A 25 2.83 7.15 -14.14
N PHE A 26 4.04 7.13 -14.68
CA PHE A 26 4.27 6.98 -16.11
C PHE A 26 3.80 5.62 -16.63
N LEU A 27 4.19 4.51 -15.99
CA LEU A 27 3.80 3.17 -16.41
C LEU A 27 2.30 2.91 -16.29
N ARG A 28 1.61 3.62 -15.38
CA ARG A 28 0.16 3.53 -15.22
C ARG A 28 -0.60 3.94 -16.49
N ILE A 29 -0.02 4.82 -17.31
CA ILE A 29 -0.58 5.24 -18.60
C ILE A 29 -0.73 4.04 -19.52
N PHE A 30 0.22 3.10 -19.48
CA PHE A 30 0.24 1.92 -20.33
C PHE A 30 -0.48 0.73 -19.71
N SER A 31 -0.28 0.47 -18.41
CA SER A 31 -0.90 -0.67 -17.75
C SER A 31 -0.99 -0.52 -16.23
N TYR A 32 -2.12 -0.92 -15.67
CA TYR A 32 -2.30 -1.09 -14.23
C TYR A 32 -1.34 -2.13 -13.64
N SER A 33 -1.10 -3.25 -14.33
CA SER A 33 -0.25 -4.33 -13.82
C SER A 33 1.21 -3.90 -13.71
N LEU A 34 1.69 -3.07 -14.65
CA LEU A 34 3.04 -2.49 -14.61
C LEU A 34 3.18 -1.52 -13.44
N ALA A 35 2.23 -0.60 -13.28
CA ALA A 35 2.21 0.33 -12.15
C ALA A 35 2.19 -0.40 -10.80
N LEU A 36 1.35 -1.43 -10.67
CA LEU A 36 1.29 -2.26 -9.47
C LEU A 36 2.60 -3.02 -9.22
N SER A 37 3.29 -3.45 -10.28
CA SER A 37 4.58 -4.11 -10.16
C SER A 37 5.64 -3.16 -9.59
N ILE A 38 5.63 -1.89 -9.97
CA ILE A 38 6.49 -0.86 -9.35
C ILE A 38 6.17 -0.66 -7.86
N ALA A 39 4.88 -0.64 -7.50
CA ALA A 39 4.49 -0.56 -6.08
C ALA A 39 4.98 -1.77 -5.27
N LYS A 40 4.94 -2.97 -5.86
CA LYS A 40 5.50 -4.19 -5.25
C LYS A 40 7.02 -4.15 -5.14
N VAL A 41 7.71 -3.62 -6.14
CA VAL A 41 9.17 -3.39 -6.08
C VAL A 41 9.50 -2.44 -4.93
N TRP A 42 8.79 -1.32 -4.82
CA TRP A 42 8.94 -0.37 -3.72
C TRP A 42 8.72 -1.05 -2.36
N ALA A 43 7.60 -1.75 -2.18
CA ALA A 43 7.31 -2.46 -0.93
C ALA A 43 8.38 -3.51 -0.59
N SER A 44 8.90 -4.23 -1.60
CA SER A 44 10.00 -5.19 -1.41
C SER A 44 11.28 -4.50 -0.94
N ILE A 45 11.62 -3.34 -1.50
CA ILE A 45 12.78 -2.55 -1.03
C ILE A 45 12.59 -2.20 0.44
N ILE A 46 11.45 -1.63 0.82
CA ILE A 46 11.19 -1.22 2.20
C ILE A 46 11.28 -2.40 3.18
N ILE A 47 10.62 -3.52 2.88
CA ILE A 47 10.62 -4.71 3.75
C ILE A 47 12.03 -5.30 3.88
N LYS A 48 12.80 -5.39 2.77
CA LYS A 48 14.18 -5.86 2.80
C LYS A 48 15.10 -4.91 3.59
N SER A 49 14.93 -3.60 3.44
CA SER A 49 15.68 -2.61 4.21
C SER A 49 15.38 -2.68 5.71
N LEU A 50 14.12 -2.89 6.10
CA LEU A 50 13.76 -3.11 7.51
C LEU A 50 14.39 -4.39 8.07
N LYS A 51 14.42 -5.47 7.28
CA LYS A 51 15.12 -6.69 7.68
C LYS A 51 16.62 -6.43 7.86
N PHE A 52 17.28 -5.81 6.89
CA PHE A 52 18.73 -5.63 6.90
C PHE A 52 19.22 -4.62 7.95
N PHE A 53 18.62 -3.42 7.99
CA PHE A 53 19.08 -2.36 8.88
C PHE A 53 18.46 -2.46 10.28
N CYS A 54 17.17 -2.79 10.36
CA CYS A 54 16.41 -2.78 11.62
C CYS A 54 16.22 -4.18 12.23
N ASN A 55 16.74 -5.24 11.60
CA ASN A 55 16.60 -6.63 12.05
C ASN A 55 15.13 -7.06 12.27
N LEU A 56 14.22 -6.52 11.44
CA LEU A 56 12.80 -6.82 11.52
C LEU A 56 12.48 -8.07 10.69
N GLU A 57 12.08 -9.14 11.37
CA GLU A 57 11.65 -10.39 10.76
C GLU A 57 10.15 -10.61 10.94
N TYR A 58 9.55 -11.40 10.05
CA TYR A 58 8.15 -11.77 10.13
C TYR A 58 7.96 -13.24 9.74
N LYS A 59 6.93 -13.86 10.31
CA LYS A 59 6.51 -15.22 9.99
C LYS A 59 5.05 -15.21 9.60
N ILE A 60 4.74 -15.82 8.45
CA ILE A 60 3.37 -16.03 8.01
C ILE A 60 2.95 -17.42 8.45
N THR A 61 1.88 -17.51 9.23
CA THR A 61 1.21 -18.76 9.58
C THR A 61 -0.14 -18.82 8.85
N GLY A 62 -0.57 -20.02 8.45
CA GLY A 62 -1.86 -20.17 7.76
C GLY A 62 -1.91 -19.61 6.33
N LYS A 63 -0.77 -19.44 5.63
CA LYS A 63 -0.73 -18.92 4.24
C LYS A 63 -1.66 -19.69 3.29
N LYS A 64 -1.84 -21.00 3.50
CA LYS A 64 -2.75 -21.86 2.73
C LYS A 64 -4.24 -21.48 2.84
N ASN A 65 -4.63 -20.76 3.90
CA ASN A 65 -6.00 -20.29 4.11
C ASN A 65 -6.27 -18.99 3.35
N LEU A 66 -5.24 -18.38 2.76
CA LEU A 66 -5.39 -17.16 1.97
C LEU A 66 -5.96 -17.52 0.60
N ASN A 67 -7.26 -17.36 0.46
CA ASN A 67 -7.88 -17.27 -0.86
C ASN A 67 -7.91 -15.79 -1.26
N PHE A 68 -7.33 -15.42 -2.40
CA PHE A 68 -7.24 -14.02 -2.84
C PHE A 68 -8.33 -13.62 -3.85
N SER A 69 -9.34 -14.47 -4.07
CA SER A 69 -10.52 -14.12 -4.85
C SER A 69 -11.47 -13.21 -4.05
N ASP A 70 -11.62 -11.96 -4.46
CA ASP A 70 -12.70 -11.04 -4.05
C ASP A 70 -12.97 -10.92 -2.54
N ASN A 71 -11.92 -11.00 -1.73
CA ASN A 71 -12.05 -10.99 -0.27
C ASN A 71 -11.73 -9.63 0.33
N ILE A 72 -12.46 -9.29 1.40
CA ILE A 72 -12.14 -8.15 2.25
C ILE A 72 -11.19 -8.63 3.35
N VAL A 73 -9.99 -8.05 3.40
CA VAL A 73 -8.99 -8.37 4.42
C VAL A 73 -9.09 -7.36 5.57
N PHE A 74 -9.41 -7.86 6.77
CA PHE A 74 -9.37 -7.07 7.99
C PHE A 74 -8.11 -7.42 8.80
N SER A 75 -7.33 -6.40 9.14
CA SER A 75 -6.15 -6.54 10.00
C SER A 75 -6.20 -5.51 11.10
N LYS A 76 -5.80 -5.92 12.31
CA LYS A 76 -5.44 -4.95 13.36
C LYS A 76 -4.30 -4.09 12.81
N HIS A 77 -4.42 -2.77 12.94
CA HIS A 77 -3.41 -1.83 12.47
C HIS A 77 -2.53 -1.41 13.65
N GLN A 78 -1.39 -2.09 13.84
CA GLN A 78 -0.43 -1.75 14.89
C GLN A 78 0.72 -0.89 14.37
N SER A 79 1.05 -1.00 13.08
CA SER A 79 2.03 -0.12 12.46
C SER A 79 1.80 0.07 10.96
N THR A 80 2.59 0.96 10.37
CA THR A 80 2.62 1.17 8.92
C THR A 80 3.19 -0.05 8.18
N TRP A 81 3.95 -0.90 8.86
CA TRP A 81 4.62 -2.07 8.27
C TRP A 81 3.61 -3.02 7.62
N GLU A 82 2.49 -3.32 8.28
CA GLU A 82 1.45 -4.23 7.78
C GLU A 82 0.91 -3.75 6.43
N THR A 83 0.67 -2.44 6.28
CA THR A 83 0.18 -1.85 5.03
C THR A 83 1.14 -2.09 3.88
N ILE A 84 2.45 -1.93 4.12
CA ILE A 84 3.49 -2.14 3.11
C ILE A 84 3.64 -3.63 2.80
N PHE A 85 3.61 -4.47 3.82
CA PHE A 85 3.66 -5.91 3.65
C PHE A 85 2.48 -6.45 2.85
N PHE A 86 1.26 -5.91 3.03
CA PHE A 86 0.09 -6.31 2.25
C PHE A 86 0.20 -6.00 0.76
N ILE A 87 1.00 -5.00 0.36
CA ILE A 87 1.30 -4.75 -1.06
C ILE A 87 2.00 -5.97 -1.69
N LEU A 88 2.84 -6.66 -0.92
CA LEU A 88 3.55 -7.87 -1.37
C LEU A 88 2.69 -9.13 -1.24
N LEU A 89 1.91 -9.24 -0.17
CA LEU A 89 1.14 -10.44 0.12
C LEU A 89 -0.08 -10.59 -0.79
N ILE A 90 -0.80 -9.49 -1.04
CA ILE A 90 -2.07 -9.50 -1.77
C ILE A 90 -1.81 -9.24 -3.26
N PRO A 91 -2.36 -10.05 -4.19
CA PRO A 91 -2.12 -9.89 -5.62
C PRO A 91 -2.49 -8.51 -6.18
N LYS A 92 -3.68 -8.00 -5.85
CA LYS A 92 -4.20 -6.69 -6.25
C LYS A 92 -4.81 -5.96 -5.02
N PRO A 93 -3.99 -5.39 -4.15
CA PRO A 93 -4.46 -4.78 -2.93
C PRO A 93 -5.13 -3.42 -3.21
N VAL A 94 -6.30 -3.22 -2.60
CA VAL A 94 -6.97 -1.94 -2.52
C VAL A 94 -7.14 -1.59 -1.05
N PHE A 95 -6.58 -0.46 -0.64
CA PHE A 95 -6.68 0.04 0.73
C PHE A 95 -7.75 1.10 0.86
N VAL A 96 -8.36 1.12 2.04
CA VAL A 96 -9.16 2.23 2.51
C VAL A 96 -8.24 3.19 3.27
N VAL A 97 -8.02 4.37 2.69
CA VAL A 97 -7.08 5.37 3.20
C VAL A 97 -7.78 6.66 3.62
N LYS A 98 -7.11 7.45 4.47
CA LYS A 98 -7.51 8.83 4.76
C LYS A 98 -7.48 9.64 3.46
N LYS A 99 -8.54 10.39 3.18
CA LYS A 99 -8.65 11.20 1.94
C LYS A 99 -7.48 12.17 1.79
N GLU A 100 -6.96 12.69 2.90
CA GLU A 100 -5.85 13.64 2.93
C GLU A 100 -4.57 13.05 2.32
N LEU A 101 -4.35 11.73 2.47
CA LEU A 101 -3.17 11.05 1.92
C LEU A 101 -3.13 11.06 0.39
N MET A 102 -4.28 11.16 -0.27
CA MET A 102 -4.34 11.22 -1.73
C MET A 102 -3.78 12.54 -2.30
N PHE A 103 -3.72 13.60 -1.48
CA PHE A 103 -3.22 14.91 -1.91
C PHE A 103 -1.70 15.06 -1.75
N ILE A 104 -1.04 14.11 -1.09
CA ILE A 104 0.43 14.14 -0.96
C ILE A 104 1.04 13.95 -2.35
N PRO A 105 1.89 14.87 -2.84
CA PRO A 105 2.54 14.72 -4.14
C PRO A 105 3.31 13.42 -4.23
N LEU A 106 3.33 12.82 -5.43
CA LEU A 106 3.95 11.51 -5.73
C LEU A 106 3.28 10.33 -5.03
N PHE A 107 3.34 10.28 -3.70
CA PHE A 107 2.79 9.18 -2.90
C PHE A 107 1.27 9.06 -3.03
N GLY A 108 0.55 10.16 -2.80
CA GLY A 108 -0.91 10.21 -2.89
C GLY A 108 -1.42 9.97 -4.30
N TRP A 109 -0.68 10.43 -5.31
CA TRP A 109 -0.99 10.16 -6.72
C TRP A 109 -0.87 8.67 -7.04
N CYS A 110 0.18 8.00 -6.55
CA CYS A 110 0.29 6.54 -6.68
C CYS A 110 -0.89 5.82 -6.00
N LEU A 111 -1.29 6.25 -4.80
CA LEU A 111 -2.46 5.69 -4.12
C LEU A 111 -3.73 5.80 -4.98
N TYR A 112 -3.97 6.99 -5.54
CA TYR A 112 -5.12 7.24 -6.41
C TYR A 112 -5.06 6.38 -7.69
N LEU A 113 -3.92 6.35 -8.37
CA LEU A 113 -3.72 5.61 -9.63
C LEU A 113 -3.84 4.09 -9.48
N LEU A 114 -3.52 3.56 -8.30
CA LEU A 114 -3.69 2.15 -7.95
C LEU A 114 -5.11 1.79 -7.50
N GLY A 115 -6.03 2.77 -7.45
CA GLY A 115 -7.45 2.53 -7.16
C GLY A 115 -7.79 2.44 -5.67
N ASN A 116 -6.95 2.96 -4.78
CA ASN A 116 -7.25 3.00 -3.35
C ASN A 116 -8.48 3.88 -3.06
N ILE A 117 -9.23 3.54 -2.00
CA ILE A 117 -10.47 4.23 -1.63
C ILE A 117 -10.16 5.29 -0.57
N GLY A 118 -10.36 6.56 -0.92
CA GLY A 118 -10.15 7.70 -0.01
C GLY A 118 -11.41 8.04 0.76
N ILE A 119 -11.34 7.97 2.09
CA ILE A 119 -12.45 8.28 2.99
C ILE A 119 -12.21 9.57 3.76
N ASP A 120 -13.20 10.46 3.73
CA ASP A 120 -13.31 11.59 4.62
C ASP A 120 -13.95 11.14 5.95
N ARG A 121 -13.13 10.94 6.97
CA ARG A 121 -13.58 10.40 8.26
C ARG A 121 -14.47 11.37 9.03
N ASN A 122 -14.49 12.66 8.69
CA ASN A 122 -15.36 13.66 9.32
C ASN A 122 -16.81 13.55 8.82
N SER A 123 -17.05 12.85 7.71
CA SER A 123 -18.38 12.69 7.10
C SER A 123 -19.23 11.56 7.72
N GLY A 124 -18.74 10.90 8.77
CA GLY A 124 -19.48 9.91 9.56
C GLY A 124 -20.10 8.79 8.73
N ARG A 125 -21.43 8.60 8.83
CA ARG A 125 -22.15 7.52 8.12
C ARG A 125 -22.08 7.64 6.59
N LYS A 126 -21.92 8.85 6.03
CA LYS A 126 -21.80 9.04 4.58
C LYS A 126 -20.51 8.42 4.04
N ALA A 127 -19.41 8.52 4.79
CA ALA A 127 -18.13 7.92 4.46
C ALA A 127 -18.22 6.40 4.33
N ILE A 128 -18.90 5.74 5.28
CA ILE A 128 -19.07 4.28 5.28
C ILE A 128 -19.90 3.83 4.07
N LYS A 129 -21.01 4.53 3.78
CA LYS A 129 -21.84 4.21 2.59
C LYS A 129 -21.03 4.33 1.30
N LYS A 130 -20.23 5.39 1.17
CA LYS A 130 -19.36 5.59 0.00
C LYS A 130 -18.34 4.46 -0.13
N MET A 131 -17.67 4.09 0.96
CA MET A 131 -16.72 2.98 0.99
C MET A 131 -17.34 1.67 0.51
N MET A 132 -18.55 1.35 0.98
CA MET A 132 -19.26 0.14 0.57
C MET A 132 -19.59 0.15 -0.93
N LEU A 133 -20.03 1.29 -1.46
CA LEU A 133 -20.31 1.45 -2.90
C LEU A 133 -19.04 1.28 -3.74
N ASP A 134 -17.96 1.98 -3.37
CA ASP A 134 -16.67 1.93 -4.08
C ASP A 134 -16.08 0.51 -4.02
N GLY A 135 -16.11 -0.14 -2.85
CA GLY A 135 -15.65 -1.52 -2.66
C GLY A 135 -16.44 -2.53 -3.50
N ASN A 136 -17.78 -2.45 -3.48
CA ASN A 136 -18.63 -3.33 -4.30
C ASN A 136 -18.38 -3.17 -5.80
N ASN A 137 -18.14 -1.94 -6.25
CA ASN A 137 -17.84 -1.67 -7.65
C ASN A 137 -16.49 -2.24 -8.08
N LEU A 138 -15.49 -2.26 -7.19
CA LEU A 138 -14.19 -2.85 -7.47
C LEU A 138 -14.26 -4.38 -7.48
N ILE A 139 -14.95 -4.99 -6.51
CA ILE A 139 -15.16 -6.44 -6.49
C ILE A 139 -15.85 -6.93 -7.78
N LYS A 140 -16.85 -6.20 -8.28
CA LYS A 140 -17.51 -6.53 -9.55
C LYS A 140 -16.60 -6.43 -10.79
N LYS A 141 -15.51 -5.67 -10.72
CA LYS A 141 -14.58 -5.46 -11.84
C LYS A 141 -13.39 -6.44 -11.84
N GLY A 142 -13.13 -7.13 -10.73
CA GLY A 142 -11.96 -8.00 -10.54
C GLY A 142 -10.64 -7.23 -10.43
#